data_AF-A0A928JNQ7-F1
#
_entry.id   AF-A0A928JNQ7-F1
#
_cell.length_a   1.000
_cell.length_b   1.000
_cell.length_c   1.000
_cell.angle_alpha   90.00
_cell.angle_beta   90.00
_cell.angle_gamma   90.00
#
_symmetry.space_group_name_H-M   'P 1'
#
loop_
_entity.id
_entity.type
_entity.pdbx_description
1 polymer ?
#
loop_
_entity_poly.entity_id
_entity_poly.type
_entity_poly.pdbx_seq_one_letter_code
_entity_poly.pdbx_strand_id
1 'polypeptide(L)'
;MTKHSNPAVRMNWSAVLVSVLLGVLLFLGVFFLSNTSPAEARSYPIVRSCKGLTVKQVGKSWVTVKKSNGARVNYTGVAENSNGWWRVVGGVVDFKYTGIAENDYGWWRIENGKVDFNADGVFQNFHGWWKVQDGKVDFGYNGFADNENGTWMIRNGKVDFNYGGL
;
A
#
# COMPACT_ATOMS: atom_id res chain seq x y z
N MET A 1 66.12 48.45 9.63
CA MET A 1 65.75 47.07 10.02
C MET A 1 64.26 46.90 9.74
N THR A 2 63.93 46.23 8.65
CA THR A 2 62.56 45.99 8.17
C THR A 2 61.85 45.01 9.11
N LYS A 3 60.84 45.48 9.86
CA LYS A 3 59.91 44.58 10.57
C LYS A 3 58.92 44.03 9.55
N HIS A 4 59.12 42.77 9.16
CA HIS A 4 58.11 41.96 8.48
C HIS A 4 56.95 41.75 9.47
N SER A 5 55.82 42.43 9.26
CA SER A 5 54.56 42.05 9.90
C SER A 5 53.93 40.92 9.09
N ASN A 6 53.75 39.78 9.75
CA ASN A 6 52.98 38.64 9.24
C ASN A 6 51.51 39.09 9.07
N PRO A 7 50.88 38.99 7.88
CA PRO A 7 49.45 39.27 7.80
C PRO A 7 48.72 38.13 8.50
N ALA A 8 48.20 38.41 9.69
CA ALA A 8 47.19 37.56 10.30
C ALA A 8 46.07 37.36 9.27
N VAL A 9 45.93 36.14 8.78
CA VAL A 9 44.78 35.71 7.98
C VAL A 9 43.55 36.00 8.83
N ARG A 10 42.85 37.09 8.52
CA ARG A 10 41.58 37.41 9.18
C ARG A 10 40.59 36.31 8.79
N MET A 11 40.37 35.36 9.68
CA MET A 11 39.26 34.41 9.56
C MET A 11 37.96 35.21 9.50
N ASN A 12 37.31 35.17 8.35
CA ASN A 12 35.99 35.74 8.16
C ASN A 12 34.96 34.81 8.82
N TRP A 13 34.51 35.18 10.01
CA TRP A 13 33.53 34.40 10.79
C TRP A 13 32.17 34.24 10.11
N SER A 14 31.88 35.03 9.06
CA SER A 14 30.68 34.84 8.22
C SER A 14 30.77 33.58 7.34
N ALA A 15 31.99 33.07 7.05
CA ALA A 15 32.20 31.87 6.25
C ALA A 15 32.29 30.58 7.10
N VAL A 16 32.47 30.69 8.41
CA VAL A 16 32.49 29.52 9.33
C VAL A 16 31.06 29.08 9.70
N LEU A 17 30.06 29.97 9.59
CA LEU A 17 28.66 29.65 9.86
C LEU A 17 27.93 28.94 8.70
N VAL A 18 28.45 28.99 7.47
CA VAL A 18 27.83 28.29 6.33
C VAL A 18 28.24 26.79 6.29
N SER A 19 29.35 26.43 6.93
CA SER A 19 29.91 25.07 6.86
C SER A 19 29.44 24.13 7.98
N VAL A 20 28.77 24.63 9.03
CA VAL A 20 28.16 23.76 10.07
C VAL A 20 26.69 23.45 9.75
N LEU A 21 26.05 24.20 8.84
CA LEU A 21 24.67 23.94 8.39
C LEU A 21 24.55 22.89 7.28
N LEU A 22 25.65 22.45 6.67
CA LEU A 22 25.64 21.28 5.75
C LEU A 22 26.02 19.95 6.43
N GLY A 23 26.51 19.98 7.68
CA GLY A 23 26.96 18.79 8.42
C GLY A 23 25.96 18.21 9.43
N VAL A 24 24.88 18.92 9.77
CA VAL A 24 23.88 18.50 10.79
C VAL A 24 22.46 18.36 10.19
N LEU A 25 22.36 18.27 8.87
CA LEU A 25 21.10 17.97 8.16
C LEU A 25 21.00 16.51 7.69
N LEU A 26 21.86 15.61 8.18
CA LEU A 26 21.86 14.20 7.76
C LEU A 26 21.29 13.21 8.79
N PHE A 27 20.77 13.64 9.96
CA PHE A 27 20.27 12.66 10.95
C PHE A 27 18.89 12.87 11.59
N LEU A 28 18.15 13.97 11.38
CA LEU A 28 16.83 14.10 12.03
C LEU A 28 15.70 14.82 11.26
N GLY A 29 15.86 15.19 9.98
CA GLY A 29 14.83 16.06 9.37
C GLY A 29 14.71 16.11 7.85
N VAL A 30 15.32 15.19 7.10
CA VAL A 30 15.19 15.16 5.64
C VAL A 30 14.70 13.79 5.16
N PHE A 31 13.45 13.47 5.47
CA PHE A 31 12.65 12.60 4.60
C PHE A 31 11.79 13.51 3.71
N PHE A 32 12.44 14.44 3.00
CA PHE A 32 11.80 15.35 2.06
C PHE A 32 11.53 14.62 0.74
N LEU A 33 10.24 14.49 0.40
CA LEU A 33 9.68 14.37 -0.95
C LEU A 33 10.35 13.36 -1.91
N SER A 34 10.75 12.17 -1.46
CA SER A 34 10.91 11.07 -2.42
C SER A 34 9.50 10.57 -2.79
N ASN A 35 9.19 10.59 -4.10
CA ASN A 35 8.17 9.68 -4.63
C ASN A 35 8.66 8.28 -4.24
N THR A 36 8.06 7.68 -3.22
CA THR A 36 8.52 6.39 -2.71
C THR A 36 8.45 5.40 -3.86
N SER A 37 9.60 5.03 -4.39
CA SER A 37 9.66 4.06 -5.47
C SER A 37 9.19 2.71 -4.92
N PRO A 38 8.58 1.84 -5.75
CA PRO A 38 8.24 0.48 -5.34
C PRO A 38 9.44 -0.29 -4.76
N ALA A 39 10.68 0.07 -5.15
CA ALA A 39 11.91 -0.53 -4.64
C ALA A 39 12.24 -0.09 -3.20
N GLU A 40 12.01 1.17 -2.85
CA GLU A 40 12.19 1.68 -1.48
C GLU A 40 11.16 1.04 -0.53
N ALA A 41 9.96 0.73 -1.03
CA ALA A 41 8.93 0.08 -0.23
C ALA A 41 9.30 -1.35 0.21
N ARG A 42 10.18 -2.03 -0.54
CA ARG A 42 10.66 -3.39 -0.23
C ARG A 42 11.66 -3.46 0.93
N SER A 43 12.30 -2.35 1.30
CA SER A 43 13.25 -2.32 2.43
C SER A 43 12.56 -2.18 3.79
N TYR A 44 11.28 -1.79 3.82
CA TYR A 44 10.54 -1.65 5.06
C TYR A 44 10.19 -3.01 5.69
N PRO A 45 10.00 -3.07 7.02
CA PRO A 45 9.62 -4.30 7.70
C PRO A 45 8.36 -4.92 7.09
N ILE A 46 8.43 -6.22 6.77
CA ILE A 46 7.29 -6.98 6.25
C ILE A 46 6.30 -7.20 7.39
N VAL A 47 5.04 -6.85 7.15
CA VAL A 47 3.92 -7.11 8.06
C VAL A 47 2.91 -7.99 7.33
N ARG A 48 2.29 -8.94 8.05
CA ARG A 48 1.33 -9.91 7.49
C ARG A 48 -0.14 -9.59 7.82
N SER A 49 -0.40 -8.70 8.78
CA SER A 49 -1.74 -8.29 9.22
C SER A 49 -2.01 -6.82 8.88
N CYS A 50 -3.24 -6.49 8.46
CA CYS A 50 -3.70 -5.13 8.29
C CYS A 50 -4.07 -4.42 9.61
N LYS A 51 -4.19 -5.17 10.71
CA LYS A 51 -4.59 -4.60 12.00
C LYS A 51 -3.58 -3.54 12.48
N GLY A 52 -4.10 -2.36 12.84
CA GLY A 52 -3.27 -1.23 13.25
C GLY A 52 -2.53 -0.54 12.11
N LEU A 53 -2.85 -0.83 10.84
CA LEU A 53 -2.32 -0.12 9.67
C LEU A 53 -3.33 0.90 9.14
N THR A 54 -2.84 1.96 8.51
CA THR A 54 -3.66 2.91 7.73
C THR A 54 -2.93 3.30 6.46
N VAL A 55 -3.69 3.61 5.42
CA VAL A 55 -3.18 4.22 4.18
C VAL A 55 -3.07 5.73 4.36
N LYS A 56 -1.92 6.31 4.04
CA LYS A 56 -1.64 7.75 4.12
C LYS A 56 -0.97 8.24 2.84
N GLN A 57 -1.37 9.42 2.36
CA GLN A 57 -0.70 10.07 1.24
C GLN A 57 0.66 10.62 1.68
N VAL A 58 1.72 10.28 0.94
CA VAL A 58 3.05 10.86 1.11
C VAL A 58 3.64 11.17 -0.25
N GLY A 59 3.83 12.47 -0.54
CA GLY A 59 4.16 12.94 -1.88
C GLY A 59 3.06 12.55 -2.88
N LYS A 60 3.43 11.95 -4.00
CA LYS A 60 2.48 11.48 -5.03
C LYS A 60 1.93 10.07 -4.78
N SER A 61 2.43 9.37 -3.76
CA SER A 61 2.08 7.98 -3.49
C SER A 61 1.15 7.86 -2.28
N TRP A 62 0.29 6.85 -2.29
CA TRP A 62 -0.47 6.42 -1.12
C TRP A 62 0.19 5.18 -0.54
N VAL A 63 0.59 5.25 0.72
CA VAL A 63 1.43 4.25 1.37
C VAL A 63 0.81 3.74 2.66
N THR A 64 1.17 2.53 3.05
CA THR A 64 0.71 1.90 4.29
C THR A 64 1.68 2.20 5.42
N VAL A 65 1.13 2.67 6.54
CA VAL A 65 1.90 3.00 7.75
C VAL A 65 1.21 2.44 8.99
N LYS A 66 1.96 2.25 10.07
CA LYS A 66 1.39 1.93 11.39
C LYS A 66 0.60 3.11 11.93
N LYS A 67 -0.61 2.88 12.45
CA LYS A 67 -1.43 3.89 13.14
C LYS A 67 -0.74 4.44 14.39
N SER A 68 0.08 3.62 15.07
CA SER A 68 0.71 3.99 16.34
C SER A 68 1.80 5.05 16.24
N ASN A 69 2.63 5.01 15.19
CA ASN A 69 3.80 5.88 15.06
C ASN A 69 4.09 6.35 13.63
N GLY A 70 3.24 6.01 12.66
CA GLY A 70 3.42 6.40 11.26
C GLY A 70 4.57 5.70 10.54
N ALA A 71 5.21 4.68 11.13
CA ALA A 71 6.27 3.95 10.47
C ALA A 71 5.77 3.21 9.22
N ARG A 72 6.52 3.32 8.12
CA ARG A 72 6.24 2.61 6.86
C ARG A 72 6.44 1.10 7.02
N VAL A 73 5.64 0.34 6.30
CA VAL A 73 5.67 -1.12 6.32
C VAL A 73 5.52 -1.69 4.91
N ASN A 74 6.11 -2.86 4.69
CA ASN A 74 5.87 -3.66 3.49
C ASN A 74 4.68 -4.60 3.79
N TYR A 75 3.49 -4.22 3.32
CA TYR A 75 2.26 -4.98 3.47
C TYR A 75 1.64 -5.22 2.09
N THR A 76 1.14 -6.43 1.85
CA THR A 76 0.39 -6.78 0.65
C THR A 76 -0.93 -7.38 1.09
N GLY A 77 -2.03 -6.71 0.76
CA GLY A 77 -3.38 -7.10 1.17
C GLY A 77 -4.37 -5.98 0.88
N VAL A 78 -5.36 -5.81 1.76
CA VAL A 78 -6.32 -4.70 1.73
C VAL A 78 -6.21 -3.90 3.03
N ALA A 79 -5.96 -2.60 2.93
CA ALA A 79 -5.78 -1.70 4.08
C ALA A 79 -6.68 -0.46 3.99
N GLU A 80 -7.08 0.08 5.14
CA GLU A 80 -8.08 1.15 5.23
C GLU A 80 -7.48 2.56 5.39
N ASN A 81 -8.27 3.56 5.08
CA ASN A 81 -8.19 4.93 5.59
C ASN A 81 -9.61 5.53 5.68
N SER A 82 -9.72 6.84 5.94
CA SER A 82 -11.02 7.54 6.01
C SER A 82 -11.85 7.48 4.73
N ASN A 83 -11.24 7.14 3.59
CA ASN A 83 -11.90 7.14 2.28
C ASN A 83 -12.32 5.73 1.83
N GLY A 84 -12.04 4.70 2.62
CA GLY A 84 -12.38 3.31 2.37
C GLY A 84 -11.20 2.36 2.46
N TRP A 85 -11.34 1.22 1.80
CA TRP A 85 -10.37 0.12 1.81
C TRP A 85 -9.70 -0.01 0.45
N TRP A 86 -8.40 -0.22 0.44
CA TRP A 86 -7.57 -0.14 -0.76
C TRP A 86 -6.70 -1.39 -0.92
N ARG A 87 -6.55 -1.85 -2.16
CA ARG A 87 -5.52 -2.81 -2.50
C ARG A 87 -4.15 -2.19 -2.30
N VAL A 88 -3.31 -2.85 -1.53
CA VAL A 88 -1.92 -2.47 -1.31
C VAL A 88 -1.01 -3.62 -1.73
N VAL A 89 0.08 -3.30 -2.42
CA VAL A 89 1.14 -4.23 -2.78
C VAL A 89 2.48 -3.63 -2.37
N GLY A 90 3.24 -4.36 -1.55
CA GLY A 90 4.55 -3.90 -1.10
C GLY A 90 4.50 -2.62 -0.27
N GLY A 91 3.39 -2.32 0.41
CA GLY A 91 3.20 -1.10 1.18
C GLY A 91 2.69 0.12 0.40
N VAL A 92 2.43 0.00 -0.91
CA VAL A 92 1.90 1.09 -1.77
C VAL A 92 0.53 0.72 -2.34
N VAL A 93 -0.40 1.66 -2.43
CA VAL A 93 -1.71 1.44 -3.06
C VAL A 93 -1.56 1.12 -4.54
N ASP A 94 -2.25 0.07 -5.00
CA ASP A 94 -2.35 -0.30 -6.40
C ASP A 94 -3.70 0.13 -6.98
N PHE A 95 -3.75 1.34 -7.53
CA PHE A 95 -4.96 1.90 -8.16
C PHE A 95 -5.37 1.23 -9.46
N LYS A 96 -4.55 0.33 -10.03
CA LYS A 96 -4.86 -0.38 -11.27
C LYS A 96 -5.44 -1.76 -11.01
N TYR A 97 -5.46 -2.21 -9.76
CA TYR A 97 -5.92 -3.55 -9.42
C TYR A 97 -7.45 -3.65 -9.47
N THR A 98 -7.92 -4.61 -10.27
CA THR A 98 -9.31 -5.05 -10.28
C THR A 98 -9.30 -6.58 -10.16
N GLY A 99 -9.94 -7.11 -9.11
CA GLY A 99 -9.85 -8.52 -8.76
C GLY A 99 -10.44 -8.82 -7.39
N ILE A 100 -10.00 -9.90 -6.76
CA ILE A 100 -10.31 -10.21 -5.35
C ILE A 100 -8.99 -10.25 -4.57
N ALA A 101 -8.93 -9.50 -3.47
CA ALA A 101 -7.78 -9.46 -2.57
C ALA A 101 -8.21 -9.65 -1.11
N GLU A 102 -7.30 -10.18 -0.30
CA GLU A 102 -7.57 -10.55 1.08
C GLU A 102 -6.94 -9.62 2.11
N ASN A 103 -7.53 -9.64 3.31
CA ASN A 103 -6.93 -9.12 4.55
C ASN A 103 -7.42 -9.96 5.76
N ASP A 104 -7.13 -9.50 6.98
CA ASP A 104 -7.52 -10.21 8.21
C ASP A 104 -9.05 -10.37 8.39
N TYR A 105 -9.86 -9.69 7.58
CA TYR A 105 -11.33 -9.66 7.71
C TYR A 105 -12.06 -10.44 6.60
N GLY A 106 -11.31 -10.97 5.62
CA GLY A 106 -11.85 -11.78 4.53
C GLY A 106 -11.30 -11.36 3.17
N TRP A 107 -11.97 -11.82 2.13
CA TRP A 107 -11.63 -11.56 0.73
C TRP A 107 -12.64 -10.58 0.15
N TRP A 108 -12.16 -9.57 -0.54
CA TRP A 108 -12.94 -8.42 -0.97
C TRP A 108 -12.83 -8.21 -2.47
N ARG A 109 -13.96 -7.88 -3.09
CA ARG A 109 -13.96 -7.40 -4.47
C ARG A 109 -13.30 -6.02 -4.52
N ILE A 110 -12.30 -5.88 -5.37
CA ILE A 110 -11.61 -4.63 -5.63
C ILE A 110 -11.89 -4.18 -7.06
N GLU A 111 -12.20 -2.90 -7.22
CA GLU A 111 -12.29 -2.22 -8.50
C GLU A 111 -11.46 -0.92 -8.46
N ASN A 112 -10.57 -0.75 -9.43
CA ASN A 112 -9.69 0.42 -9.53
C ASN A 112 -8.92 0.72 -8.22
N GLY A 113 -8.46 -0.35 -7.58
CA GLY A 113 -7.70 -0.32 -6.33
C GLY A 113 -8.52 -0.12 -5.05
N LYS A 114 -9.83 0.12 -5.13
CA LYS A 114 -10.71 0.32 -3.97
C LYS A 114 -11.65 -0.87 -3.78
N VAL A 115 -11.96 -1.23 -2.53
CA VAL A 115 -13.04 -2.20 -2.26
C VAL A 115 -14.36 -1.66 -2.78
N ASP A 116 -15.05 -2.48 -3.57
CA ASP A 116 -16.42 -2.25 -3.98
C ASP A 116 -17.37 -3.04 -3.08
N PHE A 117 -17.99 -2.34 -2.13
CA PHE A 117 -18.95 -2.92 -1.18
C PHE A 117 -20.33 -3.21 -1.78
N ASN A 118 -20.59 -2.77 -3.01
CA ASN A 118 -21.86 -3.05 -3.70
C ASN A 118 -21.73 -4.21 -4.69
N ALA A 119 -20.57 -4.86 -4.76
CA ALA A 119 -20.36 -5.93 -5.72
C ALA A 119 -21.10 -7.20 -5.32
N ASP A 120 -21.97 -7.66 -6.22
CA ASP A 120 -22.69 -8.93 -6.15
C ASP A 120 -22.48 -9.69 -7.46
N GLY A 121 -22.04 -10.95 -7.38
CA GLY A 121 -21.84 -11.79 -8.57
C GLY A 121 -20.67 -12.75 -8.42
N VAL A 122 -20.16 -13.25 -9.55
CA VAL A 122 -19.01 -14.15 -9.59
C VAL A 122 -17.79 -13.44 -10.17
N PHE A 123 -16.72 -13.30 -9.36
CA PHE A 123 -15.51 -12.58 -9.75
C PHE A 123 -14.26 -13.44 -9.59
N GLN A 124 -13.21 -13.15 -10.36
CA GLN A 124 -11.98 -13.93 -10.36
C GLN A 124 -10.81 -13.29 -9.61
N ASN A 125 -9.95 -14.15 -9.08
CA ASN A 125 -8.54 -13.88 -8.81
C ASN A 125 -7.69 -15.07 -9.31
N PHE A 126 -6.39 -15.06 -9.03
CA PHE A 126 -5.49 -16.12 -9.47
C PHE A 126 -5.78 -17.51 -8.86
N HIS A 127 -6.62 -17.58 -7.82
CA HIS A 127 -7.03 -18.84 -7.20
C HIS A 127 -8.33 -19.43 -7.78
N GLY A 128 -9.02 -18.68 -8.65
CA GLY A 128 -10.26 -19.09 -9.31
C GLY A 128 -11.35 -18.01 -9.23
N TRP A 129 -12.58 -18.47 -9.44
CA TRP A 129 -13.79 -17.64 -9.46
C TRP A 129 -14.61 -17.88 -8.20
N TRP A 130 -15.11 -16.80 -7.62
CA TRP A 130 -15.71 -16.80 -6.30
C TRP A 130 -17.03 -16.04 -6.30
N LYS A 131 -18.02 -16.56 -5.57
CA LYS A 131 -19.24 -15.81 -5.25
C LYS A 131 -18.88 -14.68 -4.29
N VAL A 132 -19.23 -13.47 -4.69
CA VAL A 132 -19.15 -12.26 -3.89
C VAL A 132 -20.56 -11.77 -3.59
N GLN A 133 -20.81 -11.39 -2.35
CA GLN A 133 -22.02 -10.71 -1.89
C GLN A 133 -21.64 -9.52 -1.00
N ASP A 134 -22.27 -8.36 -1.23
CA ASP A 134 -21.98 -7.11 -0.51
C ASP A 134 -20.47 -6.77 -0.49
N GLY A 135 -19.80 -7.01 -1.62
CA GLY A 135 -18.37 -6.79 -1.82
C GLY A 135 -17.43 -7.81 -1.17
N LYS A 136 -17.94 -8.80 -0.42
CA LYS A 136 -17.16 -9.81 0.27
C LYS A 136 -17.36 -11.20 -0.36
N VAL A 137 -16.31 -12.00 -0.44
CA VAL A 137 -16.44 -13.41 -0.84
C VAL A 137 -17.27 -14.16 0.20
N ASP A 138 -18.32 -14.84 -0.25
CA ASP A 138 -19.14 -15.72 0.56
C ASP A 138 -18.66 -17.17 0.40
N PHE A 139 -17.78 -17.61 1.31
CA PHE A 139 -17.27 -18.98 1.34
C PHE A 139 -18.32 -20.03 1.78
N GLY A 140 -19.45 -19.61 2.33
CA GLY A 140 -20.55 -20.50 2.71
C GLY A 140 -21.54 -20.76 1.58
N TYR A 141 -21.47 -19.98 0.49
CA TYR A 141 -22.44 -20.06 -0.59
C TYR A 141 -22.36 -21.39 -1.34
N ASN A 142 -23.53 -22.02 -1.53
CA ASN A 142 -23.73 -23.19 -2.37
C ASN A 142 -25.00 -22.98 -3.22
N GLY A 143 -24.88 -23.00 -4.54
CA GLY A 143 -25.99 -22.68 -5.43
C GLY A 143 -25.52 -22.16 -6.79
N PHE A 144 -26.41 -21.49 -7.51
CA PHE A 144 -26.10 -20.89 -8.80
C PHE A 144 -25.93 -19.37 -8.68
N ALA A 145 -24.89 -18.83 -9.32
CA ALA A 145 -24.65 -17.39 -9.36
C ALA A 145 -24.18 -16.93 -10.73
N ASP A 146 -24.54 -15.71 -11.10
CA ASP A 146 -24.32 -15.17 -12.43
C ASP A 146 -23.11 -14.22 -12.48
N ASN A 147 -22.50 -14.13 -13.66
CA ASN A 147 -21.67 -13.01 -14.09
C ASN A 147 -21.90 -12.73 -15.59
N GLU A 148 -21.10 -11.86 -16.19
CA GLU A 148 -21.22 -11.50 -17.61
C GLU A 148 -21.03 -12.68 -18.58
N ASN A 149 -20.48 -13.80 -18.11
CA ASN A 149 -20.22 -15.00 -18.90
C ASN A 149 -21.28 -16.09 -18.70
N GLY A 150 -22.29 -15.86 -17.85
CA GLY A 150 -23.41 -16.78 -17.63
C GLY A 150 -23.59 -17.19 -16.17
N THR A 151 -24.32 -18.29 -15.97
CA THR A 151 -24.68 -18.86 -14.66
C THR A 151 -23.73 -19.99 -14.28
N TRP A 152 -23.19 -19.93 -13.06
CA TRP A 152 -22.18 -20.86 -12.56
C TRP A 152 -22.67 -21.63 -11.34
N MET A 153 -22.38 -22.93 -11.29
CA MET A 153 -22.50 -23.73 -10.07
C MET A 153 -21.37 -23.34 -9.09
N ILE A 154 -21.75 -22.98 -7.88
CA ILE A 154 -20.86 -22.59 -6.79
C ILE A 154 -20.93 -23.63 -5.67
N ARG A 155 -19.76 -24.07 -5.20
CA ARG A 155 -19.61 -24.92 -4.01
C ARG A 155 -18.59 -24.32 -3.05
N ASN A 156 -18.98 -24.12 -1.79
CA ASN A 156 -18.16 -23.47 -0.77
C ASN A 156 -17.59 -22.12 -1.25
N GLY A 157 -18.46 -21.32 -1.87
CA GLY A 157 -18.12 -20.00 -2.42
C GLY A 157 -17.30 -19.98 -3.70
N LYS A 158 -16.82 -21.13 -4.20
CA LYS A 158 -15.99 -21.21 -5.41
C LYS A 158 -16.77 -21.82 -6.59
N VAL A 159 -16.53 -21.33 -7.80
CA VAL A 159 -17.05 -21.97 -9.03
C VAL A 159 -16.53 -23.40 -9.13
N ASP A 160 -17.45 -24.34 -9.38
CA ASP A 160 -17.15 -25.73 -9.69
C ASP A 160 -17.19 -25.99 -11.19
N PHE A 161 -16.01 -26.01 -11.81
CA PHE A 161 -15.86 -26.32 -13.23
C PHE A 161 -16.11 -27.79 -13.60
N ASN A 162 -16.23 -28.69 -12.61
CA ASN A 162 -16.55 -30.10 -12.86
C ASN A 162 -18.06 -30.37 -12.89
N TYR A 163 -18.88 -29.34 -12.70
CA TYR A 163 -20.31 -29.46 -12.86
C TYR A 163 -20.65 -29.66 -14.35
N GLY A 164 -20.73 -30.92 -14.78
CA GLY A 164 -20.96 -31.32 -16.18
C GLY A 164 -22.39 -31.15 -16.69
N GLY A 165 -23.13 -30.14 -16.19
CA GLY A 165 -24.53 -29.93 -16.51
C GLY A 165 -24.82 -28.52 -17.01
N LEU A 166 -24.27 -28.14 -18.17
CA LEU A 166 -24.76 -27.06 -19.03
C LEU A 166 -24.52 -27.42 -20.50
#